data_AF-M1CIU8-F1
#
_entry.id   AF-M1CIU8-F1
#
_cell.length_a   1.000
_cell.length_b   1.000
_cell.length_c   1.000
_cell.angle_alpha   90.00
_cell.angle_beta   90.00
_cell.angle_gamma   90.00
#
_symmetry.space_group_name_H-M   'P 1'
#
loop_
_entity.id
_entity.type
_entity.pdbx_description
1 polymer ?
#
loop_
_entity_poly.entity_id
_entity_poly.type
_entity_poly.pdbx_seq_one_letter_code
_entity_poly.pdbx_strand_id
1 'polypeptide(L)'
;MGAVTSSMASKFAFFPPNPPSYGVVMEESTGKIKMTEVVQGQDVDILKLETKKGTEIIAMYVRNPAAKLTVLYSHGNAADLGQMYDLFTELSLHLRVNLMGYDYSGYGQSTGKPSEQNTYADIEAAYKCLEETYGVKEEDIILYGQSVGSGPTVDMGSRLSRLRGLVLHSPILSGVRVLHPVKRTYWFDIFKNIDKIPLVECPVLIIHVSIHIPIINISYLILP
;
A
#
# COMPACT_ATOMS: atom_id res chain seq x y z
N MET A 1 9.41 0.50 25.93
CA MET A 1 10.69 -0.05 25.41
C MET A 1 10.62 -0.62 23.99
N GLY A 2 9.48 -0.59 23.27
CA GLY A 2 9.34 -1.18 21.92
C GLY A 2 9.76 -0.30 20.73
N ALA A 3 10.11 0.96 20.94
CA ALA A 3 10.47 1.88 19.85
C ALA A 3 11.90 1.68 19.32
N VAL A 4 12.85 1.28 20.17
CA VAL A 4 14.29 1.28 19.84
C VAL A 4 14.70 0.04 19.05
N THR A 5 14.11 -1.13 19.31
CA THR A 5 14.39 -2.37 18.58
C THR A 5 13.79 -2.39 17.17
N SER A 6 12.77 -1.57 16.91
CA SER A 6 12.14 -1.45 15.59
C SER A 6 13.04 -0.83 14.52
N SER A 7 14.03 0.00 14.90
CA SER A 7 14.80 0.80 13.94
C SER A 7 15.89 0.01 13.20
N MET A 8 16.39 -1.08 13.78
CA MET A 8 17.33 -1.97 13.10
C MET A 8 16.61 -2.95 12.18
N ALA A 9 15.49 -3.51 12.62
CA ALA A 9 14.68 -4.43 11.81
C ALA A 9 14.14 -3.74 10.54
N SER A 10 13.76 -2.46 10.62
CA SER A 10 13.28 -1.71 9.45
C SER A 10 14.34 -1.58 8.35
N LYS A 11 15.63 -1.41 8.69
CA LYS A 11 16.70 -1.32 7.69
C LYS A 11 16.88 -2.60 6.85
N PHE A 12 16.46 -3.75 7.36
CA PHE A 12 16.54 -5.02 6.63
C PHE A 12 15.22 -5.40 5.96
N ALA A 13 14.13 -4.69 6.27
CA ALA A 13 12.81 -4.98 5.76
C ALA A 13 12.43 -4.10 4.56
N PHE A 14 13.05 -2.93 4.42
CA PHE A 14 12.69 -1.94 3.39
C PHE A 14 13.88 -1.61 2.49
N PHE A 15 13.69 -1.77 1.19
CA PHE A 15 14.69 -1.53 0.16
C PHE A 15 14.14 -0.54 -0.87
N PRO A 16 13.91 0.74 -0.52
CA PRO A 16 13.43 1.72 -1.50
C PRO A 16 14.41 1.84 -2.69
N PRO A 17 13.91 2.05 -3.92
CA PRO A 17 14.76 2.38 -5.05
C PRO A 17 15.69 3.57 -4.74
N ASN A 18 16.97 3.45 -5.08
CA ASN A 18 17.96 4.50 -4.91
C ASN A 18 18.92 4.53 -6.11
N PRO A 19 18.86 5.55 -6.99
CA PRO A 19 17.96 6.70 -6.92
C PRO A 19 16.47 6.30 -7.13
N PRO A 20 15.51 7.14 -6.69
CA PRO A 20 14.11 7.02 -7.08
C PRO A 20 13.93 6.95 -8.59
N SER A 21 12.92 6.20 -9.07
CA SER A 21 12.66 6.06 -10.51
C SER A 21 11.98 7.29 -11.14
N TYR A 22 11.50 8.22 -10.32
CA TYR A 22 10.80 9.42 -10.74
C TYR A 22 11.17 10.62 -9.85
N GLY A 23 10.92 11.82 -10.36
CA GLY A 23 10.99 13.08 -9.63
C GLY A 23 9.62 13.77 -9.54
N VAL A 24 9.50 14.84 -8.77
CA VAL A 24 8.28 15.66 -8.70
C VAL A 24 8.58 17.12 -8.93
N VAL A 25 7.77 17.78 -9.75
CA VAL A 25 7.86 19.21 -10.03
C VAL A 25 6.51 19.88 -9.78
N MET A 26 6.54 21.12 -9.32
CA MET A 26 5.35 21.95 -9.21
C MET A 26 5.14 22.70 -10.51
N GLU A 27 3.99 22.52 -11.14
CA GLU A 27 3.62 23.26 -12.33
C GLU A 27 3.21 24.69 -11.95
N GLU A 28 3.98 25.69 -12.38
CA GLU A 28 3.79 27.09 -11.99
C GLU A 28 2.41 27.66 -12.37
N SER A 29 1.82 27.17 -13.48
CA SER A 29 0.55 27.68 -13.99
C SER A 29 -0.67 27.18 -13.22
N THR A 30 -0.61 25.97 -12.65
CA THR A 30 -1.74 25.33 -11.97
C THR A 30 -1.51 25.13 -10.47
N GLY A 31 -0.26 25.28 -10.01
CA GLY A 31 0.16 24.92 -8.65
C GLY A 31 0.11 23.41 -8.38
N LYS A 32 -0.21 22.58 -9.38
CA LYS A 32 -0.31 21.13 -9.22
C LYS A 32 1.07 20.49 -9.27
N ILE A 33 1.19 19.36 -8.60
CA ILE A 33 2.40 18.53 -8.66
C ILE A 33 2.29 17.61 -9.87
N LYS A 34 3.41 17.41 -10.57
CA LYS A 34 3.56 16.45 -11.65
C LYS A 34 4.75 15.54 -11.39
N MET A 35 4.63 14.28 -11.78
CA MET A 35 5.77 13.37 -11.81
C MET A 35 6.64 13.65 -13.04
N THR A 36 7.95 13.58 -12.87
CA THR A 36 8.93 13.56 -13.96
C THR A 36 9.31 12.11 -14.28
N GLU A 37 9.94 11.87 -15.43
CA GLU A 37 10.30 10.52 -15.94
C GLU A 37 9.12 9.63 -16.36
N VAL A 38 7.87 10.09 -16.20
CA VAL A 38 6.65 9.41 -16.67
C VAL A 38 5.79 10.35 -17.52
N VAL A 39 5.10 9.80 -18.52
CA VAL A 39 4.12 10.56 -19.33
C VAL A 39 2.81 10.61 -18.54
N GLN A 40 2.63 11.66 -17.75
CA GLN A 40 1.45 11.79 -16.91
C GLN A 40 0.16 11.98 -17.74
N GLY A 41 -0.76 11.04 -17.64
CA GLY A 41 -2.12 11.14 -18.18
C GLY A 41 -2.95 12.24 -17.51
N GLN A 42 -3.93 12.78 -18.23
CA GLN A 42 -4.80 13.85 -17.72
C GLN A 42 -5.70 13.43 -16.56
N ASP A 43 -5.99 12.14 -16.46
CA ASP A 43 -6.82 11.54 -15.40
C ASP A 43 -6.01 11.16 -14.15
N VAL A 44 -4.74 11.56 -14.07
CA VAL A 44 -3.85 11.24 -12.96
C VAL A 44 -3.52 12.50 -12.15
N ASP A 45 -3.89 12.49 -10.87
CA ASP A 45 -3.49 13.49 -9.89
C ASP A 45 -2.29 12.99 -9.09
N ILE A 46 -1.28 13.85 -8.90
CA ILE A 46 -0.14 13.59 -8.02
C ILE A 46 -0.25 14.52 -6.81
N LEU A 47 -0.11 13.95 -5.62
CA LEU A 47 -0.42 14.60 -4.35
C LEU A 47 0.77 14.48 -3.40
N LYS A 48 0.97 15.52 -2.57
CA LYS A 48 1.77 15.45 -1.36
C LYS A 48 0.83 15.37 -0.16
N LEU A 49 0.97 14.33 0.65
CA LEU A 49 0.12 14.09 1.81
C LEU A 49 0.97 14.15 3.08
N GLU A 50 0.52 14.93 4.05
CA GLU A 50 1.13 14.96 5.38
C GLU A 50 0.60 13.80 6.22
N THR A 51 1.51 13.05 6.84
CA THR A 51 1.15 11.95 7.73
C THR A 51 1.09 12.41 9.18
N LYS A 52 0.33 11.70 10.02
CA LYS A 52 0.30 11.95 11.48
C LYS A 52 1.66 11.80 12.18
N LYS A 53 2.67 11.27 11.49
CA LYS A 53 4.03 11.10 11.97
C LYS A 53 4.95 12.26 11.56
N GLY A 54 4.42 13.28 10.88
CA GLY A 54 5.17 14.45 10.42
C GLY A 54 6.04 14.18 9.20
N THR A 55 5.77 13.11 8.45
CA THR A 55 6.38 12.86 7.14
C THR A 55 5.46 13.34 6.04
N GLU A 56 6.03 13.63 4.87
CA GLU A 56 5.30 13.94 3.65
C GLU A 56 5.50 12.78 2.67
N ILE A 57 4.39 12.19 2.22
CA ILE A 57 4.40 11.11 1.23
C ILE A 57 3.84 11.58 -0.11
N ILE A 58 4.32 10.96 -1.19
CA ILE A 58 3.71 11.13 -2.52
C ILE A 58 2.60 10.10 -2.71
N ALA A 59 1.47 10.56 -3.22
CA ALA A 59 0.38 9.71 -3.67
C ALA A 59 0.01 10.01 -5.13
N MET A 60 -0.49 8.99 -5.81
CA MET A 60 -0.97 9.02 -7.19
C MET A 60 -2.42 8.53 -7.19
N TYR A 61 -3.32 9.36 -7.70
CA TYR A 61 -4.72 9.02 -7.89
C TYR A 61 -5.05 8.95 -9.38
N VAL A 62 -5.40 7.76 -9.86
CA VAL A 62 -5.89 7.53 -11.22
C VAL A 62 -7.41 7.51 -11.20
N ARG A 63 -8.02 8.47 -11.89
CA ARG A 63 -9.46 8.56 -12.05
C ARG A 63 -9.92 7.70 -13.22
N ASN A 64 -11.02 6.98 -13.04
CA ASN A 64 -11.74 6.34 -14.13
C ASN A 64 -13.20 6.83 -14.12
N PRO A 65 -13.69 7.50 -15.19
CA PRO A 65 -15.06 8.02 -15.23
C PRO A 65 -16.17 6.96 -15.05
N ALA A 66 -15.89 5.70 -15.35
CA ALA A 66 -16.84 4.60 -15.19
C ALA A 66 -16.76 3.92 -13.80
N ALA A 67 -15.86 4.37 -12.93
CA ALA A 67 -15.62 3.73 -11.65
C ALA A 67 -16.74 3.95 -10.64
N LYS A 68 -17.11 2.86 -9.97
CA LYS A 68 -17.97 2.87 -8.78
C LYS A 68 -17.21 2.51 -7.50
N LEU A 69 -16.00 1.97 -7.65
CA LEU A 69 -15.15 1.52 -6.57
C LEU A 69 -13.78 2.16 -6.70
N THR A 70 -13.09 2.28 -5.58
CA THR A 70 -11.74 2.81 -5.50
C THR A 70 -10.83 1.79 -4.85
N VAL A 71 -9.70 1.51 -5.48
CA VAL A 71 -8.65 0.66 -4.92
C VAL A 71 -7.63 1.54 -4.21
N LEU A 72 -7.34 1.27 -2.93
CA LEU A 72 -6.21 1.83 -2.21
C LEU A 72 -5.08 0.79 -2.21
N TYR A 73 -4.01 1.06 -2.96
CA TYR A 73 -2.95 0.11 -3.27
C TYR A 73 -1.67 0.38 -2.46
N SER A 74 -1.31 -0.55 -1.60
CA SER A 74 -0.03 -0.61 -0.89
C SER A 74 0.96 -1.48 -1.68
N HIS A 75 1.97 -0.84 -2.30
CA HIS A 75 2.89 -1.51 -3.21
C HIS A 75 3.90 -2.45 -2.53
N GLY A 76 4.57 -3.26 -3.36
CA GLY A 76 5.62 -4.18 -2.90
C GLY A 76 6.88 -3.46 -2.42
N ASN A 77 7.78 -4.22 -1.82
CA ASN A 77 9.13 -3.73 -1.51
C ASN A 77 9.91 -3.48 -2.81
N ALA A 78 10.97 -2.67 -2.75
CA ALA A 78 11.82 -2.37 -3.91
C ALA A 78 11.06 -1.86 -5.16
N ALA A 79 9.93 -1.19 -4.92
CA ALA A 79 9.16 -0.48 -5.92
C ALA A 79 8.90 0.95 -5.41
N ASP A 80 8.67 1.89 -6.34
CA ASP A 80 8.13 3.22 -6.06
C ASP A 80 7.05 3.57 -7.08
N LEU A 81 6.34 4.69 -6.87
CA LEU A 81 5.23 5.11 -7.74
C LEU A 81 5.61 5.25 -9.22
N GLY A 82 6.85 5.62 -9.55
CA GLY A 82 7.28 5.75 -10.94
C GLY A 82 7.29 4.39 -11.63
N GLN A 83 7.77 3.35 -10.96
CA GLN A 83 7.75 1.97 -11.47
C GLN A 83 6.33 1.38 -11.48
N MET A 84 5.46 1.85 -10.60
CA MET A 84 4.08 1.38 -10.49
C MET A 84 3.10 2.12 -11.42
N TYR A 85 3.54 3.21 -12.07
CA TYR A 85 2.69 4.12 -12.84
C TYR A 85 1.84 3.39 -13.88
N ASP A 86 2.50 2.66 -14.80
CA ASP A 86 1.83 1.94 -15.89
C ASP A 86 0.92 0.84 -15.36
N LEU A 87 1.35 0.13 -14.30
CA LEU A 87 0.50 -0.89 -13.67
C LEU A 87 -0.79 -0.27 -13.11
N PHE A 88 -0.70 0.89 -12.47
CA PHE A 88 -1.85 1.55 -11.88
C PHE A 88 -2.82 2.11 -12.90
N THR A 89 -2.32 2.70 -13.99
CA THR A 89 -3.17 3.18 -15.08
C THR A 89 -3.87 2.03 -15.80
N GLU A 90 -3.15 0.93 -16.09
CA GLU A 90 -3.72 -0.26 -16.73
C GLU A 90 -4.73 -0.98 -15.83
N LEU A 91 -4.44 -1.13 -14.53
CA LEU A 91 -5.40 -1.71 -13.58
C LEU A 91 -6.67 -0.87 -13.47
N SER A 92 -6.54 0.45 -13.36
CA SER A 92 -7.66 1.38 -13.34
C SER A 92 -8.53 1.25 -14.59
N LEU A 93 -7.90 1.21 -15.76
CA LEU A 93 -8.58 1.09 -17.05
C LEU A 93 -9.32 -0.25 -17.19
N HIS A 94 -8.62 -1.36 -16.96
CA HIS A 94 -9.16 -2.70 -17.20
C HIS A 94 -10.19 -3.13 -16.15
N LEU A 95 -10.00 -2.76 -14.89
CA LEU A 95 -10.93 -3.10 -13.81
C LEU A 95 -12.06 -2.07 -13.66
N ARG A 96 -11.96 -0.91 -14.33
CA ARG A 96 -12.92 0.21 -14.24
C ARG A 96 -13.11 0.66 -12.80
N VAL A 97 -12.01 0.93 -12.12
CA VAL A 97 -11.94 1.42 -10.74
C VAL A 97 -11.14 2.70 -10.70
N ASN A 98 -11.40 3.57 -9.73
CA ASN A 98 -10.39 4.57 -9.37
C ASN A 98 -9.26 3.85 -8.61
N LEU A 99 -8.05 4.39 -8.66
CA LEU A 99 -6.92 3.79 -7.97
C LEU A 99 -6.08 4.85 -7.28
N MET A 100 -5.90 4.72 -5.96
CA MET A 100 -4.95 5.48 -5.17
C MET A 100 -3.75 4.60 -4.83
N GLY A 101 -2.58 4.94 -5.35
CA GLY A 101 -1.30 4.41 -4.90
C GLY A 101 -0.54 5.46 -4.11
N TYR A 102 0.36 5.04 -3.22
CA TYR A 102 1.20 5.96 -2.46
C TYR A 102 2.56 5.34 -2.17
N ASP A 103 3.60 6.16 -2.13
CA ASP A 103 4.91 5.75 -1.64
C ASP A 103 4.94 5.78 -0.10
N TYR A 104 5.68 4.84 0.48
CA TYR A 104 5.95 4.86 1.92
C TYR A 104 6.88 6.01 2.31
N SER A 105 6.86 6.41 3.57
CA SER A 105 7.88 7.30 4.15
C SER A 105 9.29 6.80 3.82
N GLY A 106 10.10 7.63 3.16
CA GLY A 106 11.45 7.30 2.69
C GLY A 106 11.53 6.47 1.39
N TYR A 107 10.43 6.32 0.65
CA TYR A 107 10.38 5.77 -0.72
C TYR A 107 10.12 6.87 -1.75
N GLY A 108 10.61 6.69 -2.97
CA GLY A 108 10.40 7.62 -4.07
C GLY A 108 10.83 9.04 -3.68
N GLN A 109 9.91 9.99 -3.84
CA GLN A 109 10.11 11.39 -3.44
C GLN A 109 9.51 11.72 -2.05
N SER A 110 9.14 10.72 -1.28
CA SER A 110 8.59 10.88 0.08
C SER A 110 9.69 11.11 1.11
N THR A 111 9.41 11.95 2.11
CA THR A 111 10.37 12.29 3.16
C THR A 111 10.42 11.23 4.28
N GLY A 112 11.37 11.38 5.21
CA GLY A 112 11.47 10.52 6.39
C GLY A 112 12.20 9.20 6.14
N LYS A 113 11.79 8.15 6.86
CA LYS A 113 12.41 6.82 6.82
C LYS A 113 11.34 5.74 6.91
N PRO A 114 11.55 4.58 6.27
CA PRO A 114 10.58 3.51 6.32
C PRO A 114 10.64 2.79 7.68
N SER A 115 9.47 2.53 8.22
CA SER A 115 9.24 1.71 9.42
C SER A 115 7.81 1.21 9.41
N GLU A 116 7.53 0.11 10.09
CA GLU A 116 6.16 -0.41 10.23
C GLU A 116 5.16 0.69 10.66
N GLN A 117 5.51 1.45 11.70
CA GLN A 117 4.63 2.49 12.22
C GLN A 117 4.44 3.67 11.27
N ASN A 118 5.46 4.01 10.47
CA ASN A 118 5.30 5.02 9.43
C ASN A 118 4.43 4.48 8.30
N THR A 119 4.60 3.23 7.85
CA THR A 119 3.73 2.66 6.80
C THR A 119 2.24 2.63 7.21
N TYR A 120 1.94 2.46 8.50
CA TYR A 120 0.58 2.57 9.03
C TYR A 120 0.06 4.02 8.99
N ALA A 121 0.91 5.00 9.27
CA ALA A 121 0.57 6.41 9.13
C ALA A 121 0.44 6.85 7.67
N ASP A 122 1.23 6.26 6.77
CA ASP A 122 1.26 6.57 5.34
C ASP A 122 -0.07 6.14 4.68
N ILE A 123 -0.51 4.89 4.92
CA ILE A 123 -1.79 4.41 4.39
C ILE A 123 -2.98 5.20 4.95
N GLU A 124 -2.91 5.61 6.22
CA GLU A 124 -3.95 6.43 6.85
C GLU A 124 -4.07 7.82 6.23
N ALA A 125 -2.95 8.43 5.84
CA ALA A 125 -2.95 9.69 5.10
C ALA A 125 -3.58 9.53 3.70
N ALA A 126 -3.25 8.44 2.98
CA ALA A 126 -3.84 8.15 1.68
C ALA A 126 -5.35 7.85 1.76
N TYR A 127 -5.78 7.07 2.76
CA TYR A 127 -7.20 6.81 3.04
C TYR A 127 -7.96 8.09 3.38
N LYS A 128 -7.41 8.93 4.26
CA LYS A 128 -8.01 10.22 4.63
C LYS A 128 -8.14 11.14 3.41
N CYS A 129 -7.15 11.15 2.51
CA CYS A 129 -7.24 11.88 1.26
C CYS A 129 -8.40 11.39 0.37
N LEU A 130 -8.58 10.07 0.25
CA LEU A 130 -9.72 9.50 -0.48
C LEU A 130 -11.06 9.95 0.08
N GLU A 131 -11.21 9.97 1.40
CA GLU A 131 -12.44 10.38 2.07
C GLU A 131 -12.67 11.90 1.93
N GLU A 132 -11.70 12.72 2.33
CA GLU A 132 -11.87 14.16 2.45
C GLU A 132 -11.76 14.91 1.13
N THR A 133 -10.86 14.48 0.23
CA THR A 133 -10.60 15.18 -1.05
C THR A 133 -11.46 14.61 -2.17
N TYR A 134 -11.61 13.29 -2.21
CA TYR A 134 -12.31 12.60 -3.30
C TYR A 134 -13.72 12.15 -2.93
N GLY A 135 -14.15 12.31 -1.68
CA GLY A 135 -15.50 11.97 -1.22
C GLY A 135 -15.82 10.48 -1.29
N VAL A 136 -14.79 9.62 -1.28
CA VAL A 136 -14.96 8.16 -1.39
C VAL A 136 -15.43 7.61 -0.06
N LYS A 137 -16.53 6.85 -0.08
CA LYS A 137 -17.07 6.19 1.11
C LYS A 137 -16.32 4.91 1.41
N GLU A 138 -16.22 4.54 2.69
CA GLU A 138 -15.58 3.30 3.14
C GLU A 138 -16.13 2.06 2.41
N GLU A 139 -17.46 1.97 2.19
CA GLU A 139 -18.13 0.88 1.47
C GLU A 139 -17.82 0.76 -0.04
N ASP A 140 -17.14 1.76 -0.59
CA ASP A 140 -16.70 1.79 -1.99
C ASP A 140 -15.18 1.58 -2.12
N ILE A 141 -14.46 1.37 -1.00
CA ILE A 141 -13.01 1.17 -0.97
C ILE A 141 -12.67 -0.32 -0.92
N ILE A 142 -11.77 -0.74 -1.81
CA ILE A 142 -11.06 -2.02 -1.75
C ILE A 142 -9.62 -1.74 -1.33
N LEU A 143 -9.16 -2.38 -0.25
CA LEU A 143 -7.75 -2.33 0.12
C LEU A 143 -6.97 -3.39 -0.67
N TYR A 144 -5.84 -3.02 -1.25
CA TYR A 144 -4.95 -3.94 -1.95
C TYR A 144 -3.53 -3.87 -1.38
N GLY A 145 -2.97 -5.00 -0.96
CA GLY A 145 -1.62 -5.07 -0.42
C GLY A 145 -0.76 -6.12 -1.13
N GLN A 146 0.37 -5.70 -1.71
CA GLN A 146 1.33 -6.61 -2.35
C GLN A 146 2.56 -6.84 -1.47
N SER A 147 2.92 -8.10 -1.20
CA SER A 147 4.13 -8.47 -0.44
C SER A 147 4.23 -7.67 0.89
N VAL A 148 5.26 -6.84 1.09
CA VAL A 148 5.41 -5.99 2.28
C VAL A 148 4.22 -5.05 2.49
N GLY A 149 3.59 -4.59 1.40
CA GLY A 149 2.39 -3.74 1.44
C GLY A 149 1.21 -4.39 2.13
N SER A 150 1.16 -5.73 2.23
CA SER A 150 0.14 -6.42 3.04
C SER A 150 0.14 -6.00 4.51
N GLY A 151 1.28 -5.56 5.05
CA GLY A 151 1.40 -5.05 6.42
C GLY A 151 0.43 -3.90 6.72
N PRO A 152 0.60 -2.72 6.10
CA PRO A 152 -0.32 -1.60 6.29
C PRO A 152 -1.75 -1.89 5.81
N THR A 153 -1.94 -2.67 4.75
CA THR A 153 -3.26 -3.06 4.25
C THR A 153 -4.06 -3.85 5.29
N VAL A 154 -3.47 -4.89 5.90
CA VAL A 154 -4.15 -5.71 6.92
C VAL A 154 -4.35 -4.92 8.21
N ASP A 155 -3.38 -4.08 8.61
CA ASP A 155 -3.54 -3.21 9.78
C ASP A 155 -4.74 -2.28 9.65
N MET A 156 -4.88 -1.61 8.50
CA MET A 156 -6.04 -0.75 8.25
C MET A 156 -7.33 -1.57 8.14
N GLY A 157 -7.31 -2.67 7.39
CA GLY A 157 -8.47 -3.55 7.21
C GLY A 157 -8.99 -4.14 8.52
N SER A 158 -8.13 -4.32 9.53
CA SER A 158 -8.52 -4.81 10.86
C SER A 158 -9.23 -3.76 11.74
N ARG A 159 -9.27 -2.50 11.29
CA ARG A 159 -9.85 -1.36 12.04
C ARG A 159 -11.08 -0.75 11.36
N LEU A 160 -11.29 -1.06 10.08
CA LEU A 160 -12.42 -0.58 9.28
C LEU A 160 -13.45 -1.70 9.16
N SER A 161 -14.74 -1.36 9.24
CA SER A 161 -15.84 -2.34 9.37
C SER A 161 -16.72 -2.43 8.12
N ARG A 162 -16.63 -1.44 7.23
CA ARG A 162 -17.52 -1.28 6.08
C ARG A 162 -16.81 -1.41 4.74
N LEU A 163 -15.51 -1.73 4.73
CA LEU A 163 -14.74 -1.91 3.50
C LEU A 163 -15.42 -2.85 2.51
N ARG A 164 -15.32 -2.54 1.22
CA ARG A 164 -15.87 -3.39 0.17
C ARG A 164 -15.17 -4.75 0.09
N GLY A 165 -13.89 -4.79 0.41
CA GLY A 165 -13.09 -5.98 0.44
C GLY A 165 -11.60 -5.69 0.60
N LEU A 166 -10.84 -6.76 0.79
CA LEU A 166 -9.41 -6.72 1.00
C LEU A 166 -8.71 -7.75 0.10
N VAL A 167 -7.77 -7.30 -0.72
CA VAL A 167 -7.00 -8.13 -1.64
C VAL A 167 -5.55 -8.19 -1.18
N LEU A 168 -5.05 -9.40 -0.96
CA LEU A 168 -3.67 -9.66 -0.55
C LEU A 168 -2.94 -10.42 -1.64
N HIS A 169 -1.93 -9.79 -2.24
CA HIS A 169 -1.11 -10.39 -3.28
C HIS A 169 0.27 -10.76 -2.73
N SER A 170 0.50 -12.07 -2.64
CA SER A 170 1.69 -12.69 -2.06
C SER A 170 2.00 -12.10 -0.67
N PRO A 171 1.02 -12.07 0.26
CA PRO A 171 1.19 -11.41 1.55
C PRO A 171 2.28 -12.08 2.39
N ILE A 172 2.86 -11.30 3.29
CA ILE A 172 3.74 -11.82 4.34
C ILE A 172 2.92 -12.21 5.56
N LEU A 173 3.27 -13.31 6.22
CA LEU A 173 2.67 -13.68 7.51
C LEU A 173 3.18 -12.76 8.63
N SER A 174 4.49 -12.49 8.60
CA SER A 174 5.20 -11.52 9.42
C SER A 174 6.63 -11.31 8.90
N GLY A 175 7.31 -10.25 9.33
CA GLY A 175 8.66 -9.92 8.88
C GLY A 175 9.68 -11.02 9.18
N VAL A 176 9.66 -11.60 10.39
CA VAL A 176 10.55 -12.71 10.75
C VAL A 176 10.27 -13.94 9.88
N ARG A 177 9.00 -14.21 9.56
CA ARG A 177 8.59 -15.37 8.75
C ARG A 177 8.98 -15.29 7.29
N VAL A 178 9.30 -14.08 6.79
CA VAL A 178 9.92 -13.91 5.47
C VAL A 178 11.35 -14.45 5.46
N LEU A 179 12.10 -14.21 6.55
CA LEU A 179 13.52 -14.57 6.63
C LEU A 179 13.73 -16.02 7.11
N HIS A 180 12.87 -16.50 8.01
CA HIS A 180 12.99 -17.81 8.62
C HIS A 180 11.63 -18.48 8.83
N PRO A 181 11.47 -19.79 8.53
CA PRO A 181 10.22 -20.51 8.69
C PRO A 181 9.92 -20.84 10.17
N VAL A 182 9.65 -19.81 10.97
CA VAL A 182 9.32 -19.92 12.40
C VAL A 182 7.82 -20.12 12.61
N LYS A 183 7.47 -20.98 13.57
CA LYS A 183 6.06 -21.24 13.93
C LYS A 183 5.48 -20.22 14.92
N ARG A 184 6.32 -19.52 15.68
CA ARG A 184 5.90 -18.58 16.75
C ARG A 184 6.05 -17.13 16.31
N THR A 185 5.12 -16.28 16.76
CA THR A 185 5.24 -14.82 16.59
C THR A 185 6.03 -14.24 17.75
N TYR A 186 7.02 -13.39 17.44
CA TYR A 186 7.87 -12.77 18.45
C TYR A 186 7.47 -11.33 18.73
N TRP A 187 7.78 -10.82 19.92
CA TRP A 187 7.42 -9.45 20.30
C TRP A 187 8.09 -8.39 19.43
N PHE A 188 9.29 -8.67 18.91
CA PHE A 188 10.07 -7.83 18.01
C PHE A 188 9.76 -8.02 16.51
N ASP A 189 8.83 -8.93 16.19
CA ASP A 189 8.39 -9.15 14.81
C ASP A 189 7.60 -7.93 14.29
N ILE A 190 7.66 -7.69 12.99
CA ILE A 190 6.96 -6.58 12.33
C ILE A 190 5.89 -7.15 11.39
N PHE A 191 4.86 -6.37 11.09
CA PHE A 191 3.79 -6.75 10.16
C PHE A 191 3.18 -8.10 10.50
N LYS A 192 2.77 -8.27 11.76
CA LYS A 192 2.15 -9.51 12.29
C LYS A 192 0.76 -9.77 11.69
N ASN A 193 0.69 -9.90 10.37
CA ASN A 193 -0.55 -10.07 9.62
C ASN A 193 -1.28 -11.33 10.05
N ILE A 194 -0.56 -12.40 10.41
CA ILE A 194 -1.14 -13.62 10.96
C ILE A 194 -1.99 -13.38 12.22
N ASP A 195 -1.63 -12.39 13.04
CA ASP A 195 -2.36 -12.05 14.26
C ASP A 195 -3.51 -11.06 14.00
N LYS A 196 -3.41 -10.26 12.92
CA LYS A 196 -4.36 -9.18 12.59
C LYS A 196 -5.44 -9.60 11.60
N ILE A 197 -5.15 -10.51 10.68
CA ILE A 197 -6.10 -10.94 9.63
C ILE A 197 -7.42 -11.50 10.17
N PRO A 198 -7.50 -12.17 11.35
CA PRO A 198 -8.79 -12.61 11.90
C PRO A 198 -9.71 -11.48 12.35
N LEU A 199 -9.21 -10.24 12.43
CA LEU A 199 -9.98 -9.05 12.80
C LEU A 199 -10.58 -8.32 11.58
N VAL A 200 -10.30 -8.78 10.36
CA VAL A 200 -10.84 -8.19 9.13
C VAL A 200 -12.24 -8.72 8.90
N GLU A 201 -13.24 -7.83 8.87
CA GLU A 201 -14.66 -8.18 8.76
C GLU A 201 -15.17 -8.22 7.30
N CYS A 202 -14.41 -7.65 6.35
CA CYS A 202 -14.80 -7.61 4.95
C CYS A 202 -14.31 -8.85 4.16
N PRO A 203 -14.91 -9.16 2.99
CA PRO A 203 -14.45 -10.26 2.15
C PRO A 203 -12.98 -10.14 1.77
N VAL A 204 -12.22 -11.22 1.97
CA VAL A 204 -10.79 -11.29 1.69
C VAL A 204 -10.50 -12.14 0.44
N LEU A 205 -9.63 -11.65 -0.44
CA LEU A 205 -9.03 -12.42 -1.53
C LEU A 205 -7.52 -12.53 -1.32
N ILE A 206 -6.99 -13.75 -1.33
CA ILE A 206 -5.55 -14.01 -1.23
C ILE A 206 -5.05 -14.60 -2.55
N ILE A 207 -4.07 -13.95 -3.17
CA ILE A 207 -3.37 -14.38 -4.38
C ILE A 207 -1.96 -14.82 -3.96
N HIS A 208 -1.53 -16.02 -4.33
CA HIS A 208 -0.20 -16.54 -4.00
C HIS A 208 0.39 -17.33 -5.18
N VAL A 209 1.70 -17.22 -5.40
CA VAL A 209 2.42 -17.97 -6.45
C VAL A 209 3.36 -18.98 -5.80
N SER A 210 3.17 -20.27 -6.11
CA SER A 210 4.06 -21.36 -5.68
C SER A 210 5.01 -21.74 -6.82
N ILE A 211 6.32 -21.66 -6.60
CA ILE A 211 7.31 -22.28 -7.50
C ILE A 211 7.76 -23.60 -6.86
N HIS A 212 7.10 -24.69 -7.29
CA HIS A 212 7.41 -26.12 -7.09
C HIS A 212 7.32 -26.73 -5.66
N ILE A 213 6.10 -27.05 -5.19
CA ILE A 213 5.69 -28.19 -4.29
C ILE A 213 4.16 -28.38 -4.52
N PRO A 214 3.58 -29.60 -4.57
CA PRO A 214 2.34 -29.89 -5.30
C PRO A 214 1.12 -29.15 -4.76
N ILE A 215 0.38 -28.54 -5.68
CA ILE A 215 -0.99 -28.01 -5.58
C ILE A 215 -1.38 -27.53 -4.19
N ILE A 216 -1.10 -26.25 -3.89
CA ILE A 216 -1.98 -25.49 -3.02
C ILE A 216 -2.93 -24.73 -3.93
N ASN A 217 -4.19 -25.11 -3.84
CA ASN A 217 -5.37 -24.54 -4.48
C ASN A 217 -5.31 -23.01 -4.54
N ILE A 218 -5.83 -22.42 -5.63
CA ILE A 218 -6.45 -21.10 -5.57
C ILE A 218 -7.53 -21.19 -4.51
N SER A 219 -7.17 -20.83 -3.28
CA SER A 219 -8.07 -20.88 -2.15
C SER A 219 -8.72 -19.51 -2.12
N TYR A 220 -9.93 -19.40 -2.66
CA TYR A 220 -10.85 -18.34 -2.30
C TYR A 220 -11.11 -18.46 -0.80
N LEU A 221 -10.23 -17.89 0.02
CA LEU A 221 -10.48 -17.78 1.44
C LEU A 221 -11.35 -16.53 1.65
N ILE A 222 -12.61 -16.63 1.26
CA ILE A 222 -13.63 -15.70 1.75
C ILE A 222 -13.78 -16.05 3.23
N LEU A 223 -13.02 -15.36 4.09
CA LEU A 223 -13.27 -15.41 5.53
C LEU A 223 -14.63 -14.75 5.75
N PRO A 224 -15.60 -15.45 6.37
CA PRO A 224 -16.94 -14.94 6.63
C PRO A 224 -16.97 -13.92 7.76
#